data_AF-K1SPJ1-F1
#
_entry.id   AF-K1SPJ1-F1
#
_cell.length_a   1.000
_cell.length_b   1.000
_cell.length_c   1.000
_cell.angle_alpha   90.00
_cell.angle_beta   90.00
_cell.angle_gamma   90.00
#
_symmetry.space_group_name_H-M   'P 1'
#
loop_
_entity.id
_entity.type
_entity.pdbx_description
1 polymer ?
#
loop_
_entity_poly.entity_id
_entity_poly.type
_entity_poly.pdbx_seq_one_letter_code
_entity_poly.pdbx_strand_id
1 'polypeptide(L)'
;MAIEKMKLVKISGSLTKLYDLSARLCESECFHPDSAAKYISSSMGFVPFVDDNPYAGELSELRDIAKAAKFDLEFKSIEESDSDVDEKDASYLKDVEKKVIGLYEQRSSLLDQKAVCEGGIEKYSHFKGLGIDLDQVSQCEFVKIRFGHMPKESYEKLKTVFKDNPYVMFYPCSEDKTDYWGAYFAPSDKVNEIDGIFAFLLFEPFEVPGAAGTVEEVIEQIKKSIE
;
A
#
# COMPACT_ATOMS: atom_id res chain seq x y z
N MET A 1 30.42 -12.11 -36.54
CA MET A 1 29.19 -11.46 -37.06
C MET A 1 29.53 -10.88 -38.41
N ALA A 2 28.95 -11.43 -39.48
CA ALA A 2 29.15 -10.89 -40.82
C ALA A 2 28.35 -9.58 -40.93
N ILE A 3 29.01 -8.48 -41.26
CA ILE A 3 28.33 -7.21 -41.52
C ILE A 3 27.72 -7.32 -42.92
N GLU A 4 26.39 -7.35 -42.99
CA GLU A 4 25.68 -7.35 -44.27
C GLU A 4 25.86 -6.02 -44.99
N LYS A 5 26.11 -6.07 -46.30
CA LYS A 5 26.36 -4.87 -47.12
C LYS A 5 25.04 -4.13 -47.36
N MET A 6 24.84 -3.04 -46.63
CA MET A 6 23.72 -2.12 -46.83
C MET A 6 23.87 -1.31 -48.11
N LYS A 7 22.74 -0.96 -48.74
CA LYS A 7 22.66 -0.01 -49.87
C LYS A 7 21.90 1.24 -49.45
N LEU A 8 22.45 2.40 -49.78
CA LEU A 8 21.75 3.68 -49.57
C LEU A 8 20.62 3.80 -50.61
N VAL A 9 19.37 3.89 -50.14
CA VAL A 9 18.19 4.12 -50.97
C VAL A 9 17.63 5.50 -50.66
N LYS A 10 17.29 6.27 -51.70
CA LYS A 10 16.59 7.55 -51.57
C LYS A 10 15.16 7.37 -52.06
N ILE A 11 14.19 7.71 -51.21
CA ILE A 11 12.76 7.65 -51.54
C ILE A 11 12.25 9.09 -51.61
N SER A 12 11.43 9.39 -52.62
CA SER A 12 10.85 10.73 -52.81
C SER A 12 9.39 10.58 -53.23
N GLY A 13 8.51 11.39 -52.64
CA GLY A 13 7.07 11.28 -52.85
C GLY A 13 6.30 12.42 -52.18
N SER A 14 4.97 12.36 -52.26
CA SER A 14 4.08 13.30 -51.58
C SER A 14 4.10 13.08 -50.07
N LEU A 15 4.06 14.18 -49.29
CA LEU A 15 3.89 14.13 -47.84
C LEU A 15 2.60 13.40 -47.43
N THR A 16 1.55 13.45 -48.27
CA THR A 16 0.28 12.77 -48.00
C THR A 16 0.38 11.26 -47.93
N LYS A 17 1.46 10.65 -48.43
CA LYS A 17 1.70 9.19 -48.40
C LYS A 17 2.78 8.78 -47.41
N LEU A 18 3.24 9.72 -46.55
CA LEU A 18 4.36 9.47 -45.65
C LEU A 18 4.04 8.38 -44.63
N TYR A 19 2.86 8.41 -44.00
CA TYR A 19 2.45 7.42 -43.00
C TYR A 19 2.34 6.02 -43.63
N ASP A 20 1.61 5.86 -44.74
CA ASP A 20 1.50 4.59 -45.47
C ASP A 20 2.86 4.01 -45.86
N LEU A 21 3.77 4.86 -46.34
CA LEU A 21 5.12 4.47 -46.69
C LEU A 21 5.90 4.03 -45.44
N SER A 22 5.81 4.79 -44.35
CA SER A 22 6.51 4.48 -43.10
C SER A 22 6.05 3.16 -42.48
N ALA A 23 4.74 2.87 -42.50
CA ALA A 23 4.18 1.61 -42.03
C ALA A 23 4.77 0.42 -42.81
N ARG A 24 4.71 0.47 -44.15
CA ARG A 24 5.29 -0.59 -45.02
C ARG A 24 6.80 -0.75 -44.87
N LEU A 25 7.53 0.35 -44.63
CA LEU A 25 8.97 0.28 -44.41
C LEU A 25 9.29 -0.37 -43.05
N CYS A 26 8.52 -0.07 -42.01
CA CYS A 26 8.65 -0.72 -40.71
C CYS A 26 8.31 -2.22 -40.78
N GLU A 27 7.24 -2.61 -41.48
CA GLU A 27 6.87 -4.00 -41.73
C GLU A 27 7.93 -4.79 -42.51
N SER A 28 8.69 -4.12 -43.36
CA SER A 28 9.66 -4.79 -44.22
C SER A 28 10.88 -5.36 -43.48
N GLU A 29 11.11 -4.95 -42.22
CA GLU A 29 12.24 -5.29 -41.32
C GLU A 29 13.67 -5.14 -41.92
N CYS A 30 13.77 -4.77 -43.20
CA CYS A 30 15.01 -4.67 -43.96
C CYS A 30 15.44 -3.21 -44.20
N PHE A 31 14.68 -2.26 -43.63
CA PHE A 31 14.91 -0.83 -43.82
C PHE A 31 15.37 -0.16 -42.52
N HIS A 32 16.45 0.61 -42.61
CA HIS A 32 16.99 1.38 -41.49
C HIS A 32 16.96 2.87 -41.85
N PRO A 33 16.05 3.66 -41.26
CA PRO A 33 15.98 5.09 -41.55
C PRO A 33 17.25 5.81 -41.07
N ASP A 34 17.80 6.67 -41.92
CA ASP A 34 18.90 7.57 -41.59
C ASP A 34 18.50 9.02 -41.91
N SER A 35 19.14 9.97 -41.23
CA SER A 35 18.81 11.39 -41.37
C SER A 35 19.20 11.91 -42.75
N ALA A 36 18.20 12.33 -43.53
CA ALA A 36 18.39 12.92 -44.85
C ALA A 36 19.25 14.20 -44.80
N ALA A 37 19.27 14.91 -43.68
CA ALA A 37 20.09 16.12 -43.48
C ALA A 37 21.61 15.85 -43.57
N LYS A 38 22.05 14.61 -43.35
CA LYS A 38 23.46 14.21 -43.53
C LYS A 38 23.89 14.19 -45.00
N TYR A 39 22.94 14.04 -45.93
CA TYR A 39 23.20 13.81 -47.35
C TYR A 39 22.66 14.93 -48.26
N ILE A 40 21.97 15.92 -47.69
CA ILE A 40 21.35 17.04 -48.41
C ILE A 40 21.93 18.34 -47.85
N SER A 41 22.46 19.21 -48.73
CA SER A 41 23.04 20.48 -48.30
C SER A 41 21.96 21.47 -47.88
N SER A 42 22.15 22.16 -46.76
CA SER A 42 21.23 23.18 -46.23
C SER A 42 20.99 24.34 -47.20
N SER A 43 21.86 24.52 -48.19
CA SER A 43 21.73 25.51 -49.27
C SER A 43 20.69 25.19 -50.34
N MET A 44 20.13 23.96 -50.37
CA MET A 44 19.11 23.57 -51.36
C MET A 44 17.68 23.94 -50.96
N GLY A 45 17.46 24.61 -49.81
CA GLY A 45 16.14 25.07 -49.38
C GLY A 45 15.20 23.98 -48.84
N PHE A 46 15.73 22.79 -48.54
CA PHE A 46 14.97 21.74 -47.87
C PHE A 46 14.90 22.01 -46.36
N VAL A 47 13.72 21.79 -45.77
CA VAL A 47 13.47 21.89 -44.33
C VAL A 47 13.12 20.50 -43.79
N PRO A 48 13.63 20.09 -42.62
CA PRO A 48 13.22 18.85 -41.97
C PRO A 48 11.71 18.84 -41.72
N PHE A 49 11.06 17.72 -42.02
CA PHE A 49 9.69 17.49 -41.59
C PHE A 49 9.70 17.12 -40.11
N VAL A 50 8.98 17.89 -39.30
CA VAL A 50 8.79 17.65 -37.87
C VAL A 50 7.30 17.55 -37.65
N ASP A 51 6.88 16.43 -37.07
CA ASP A 51 5.50 16.14 -36.72
C ASP A 51 5.47 15.45 -35.36
N ASP A 52 4.47 15.78 -34.56
CA ASP A 52 4.33 15.21 -33.23
C ASP A 52 3.66 13.83 -33.33
N ASN A 53 4.15 12.85 -32.56
CA ASN A 53 3.52 11.54 -32.51
C ASN A 53 2.14 11.64 -31.83
N PRO A 54 1.02 11.41 -32.55
CA PRO A 54 -0.32 11.57 -31.99
C PRO A 54 -0.58 10.60 -30.83
N TYR A 55 0.09 9.45 -30.79
CA TYR A 55 -0.11 8.41 -29.78
C TYR A 55 0.83 8.55 -28.57
N ALA A 56 1.72 9.55 -28.55
CA ALA A 56 2.73 9.66 -27.49
C ALA A 56 2.13 9.90 -26.10
N GLY A 57 1.04 10.69 -26.01
CA GLY A 57 0.36 10.98 -24.75
C GLY A 57 -0.27 9.74 -24.14
N GLU A 58 -1.12 9.06 -24.91
CA GLU A 58 -1.84 7.86 -24.46
C GLU A 58 -0.89 6.70 -24.11
N LEU A 59 0.20 6.54 -24.88
CA LEU A 59 1.24 5.56 -24.56
C LEU A 59 1.99 5.89 -23.26
N SER A 60 2.15 7.19 -22.94
CA SER A 60 2.74 7.59 -21.66
C SER A 60 1.80 7.26 -20.50
N GLU A 61 0.52 7.61 -20.63
CA GLU A 61 -0.52 7.32 -19.62
C GLU A 61 -0.62 5.81 -19.36
N LEU A 62 -0.66 4.98 -20.42
CA LEU A 62 -0.68 3.52 -20.28
C LEU A 62 0.55 2.98 -19.54
N ARG A 63 1.75 3.51 -19.82
CA ARG A 63 2.98 3.12 -19.12
C ARG A 63 2.96 3.51 -17.66
N ASP A 64 2.39 4.66 -17.33
CA ASP A 64 2.32 5.12 -15.95
C ASP A 64 1.30 4.31 -15.13
N ILE A 65 0.17 3.94 -15.73
CA ILE A 65 -0.79 2.98 -15.15
C ILE A 65 -0.10 1.63 -14.90
N ALA A 66 0.64 1.12 -15.88
CA ALA A 66 1.34 -0.16 -15.76
C ALA A 66 2.40 -0.14 -14.64
N LYS A 67 3.18 0.95 -14.54
CA LYS A 67 4.13 1.14 -13.43
C LYS A 67 3.43 1.21 -12.07
N ALA A 68 2.36 1.98 -11.95
CA ALA A 68 1.57 2.08 -10.72
C ALA A 68 1.01 0.71 -10.32
N ALA A 69 0.58 -0.07 -11.31
CA ALA A 69 0.08 -1.42 -11.14
C ALA A 69 1.18 -2.49 -10.99
N LYS A 70 2.46 -2.13 -11.06
CA LYS A 70 3.60 -3.07 -11.11
C LYS A 70 3.42 -4.18 -12.16
N PHE A 71 2.90 -3.80 -13.33
CA PHE A 71 2.68 -4.67 -14.46
C PHE A 71 3.66 -4.32 -15.59
N ASP A 72 4.26 -5.33 -16.21
CA ASP A 72 5.14 -5.15 -17.37
C ASP A 72 4.33 -5.19 -18.66
N LEU A 73 4.42 -4.13 -19.46
CA LEU A 73 3.78 -4.07 -20.77
C LEU A 73 4.64 -4.82 -21.78
N GLU A 74 4.05 -5.83 -22.42
CA GLU A 74 4.67 -6.54 -23.53
C GLU A 74 4.18 -5.98 -24.87
N PHE A 75 5.13 -5.77 -25.78
CA PHE A 75 4.77 -5.43 -27.16
C PHE A 75 4.32 -6.70 -27.88
N LYS A 76 3.07 -6.69 -28.36
CA LYS A 76 2.53 -7.78 -29.16
C LYS A 76 2.22 -7.24 -30.55
N SER A 77 2.79 -7.86 -31.58
CA SER A 77 2.40 -7.54 -32.95
C SER A 77 0.97 -8.03 -33.17
N ILE A 78 0.08 -7.12 -33.54
CA ILE A 78 -1.29 -7.44 -33.92
C ILE A 78 -1.26 -7.55 -35.44
N GLU A 79 -1.64 -8.71 -35.99
CA GLU A 79 -1.60 -8.93 -37.45
C GLU A 79 -2.70 -8.17 -38.19
N GLU A 80 -3.76 -7.74 -37.51
CA GLU A 80 -4.85 -6.96 -38.10
C GLU A 80 -5.53 -6.09 -37.04
N SER A 81 -5.48 -4.76 -37.20
CA SER A 81 -6.57 -3.84 -36.83
C SER A 81 -6.35 -2.49 -37.51
N ASP A 82 -7.15 -2.27 -38.55
CA ASP A 82 -7.17 -1.14 -39.48
C ASP A 82 -7.87 0.12 -38.90
N SER A 83 -7.87 0.29 -37.58
CA SER A 83 -8.52 1.43 -36.92
C SER A 83 -7.51 2.29 -36.19
N ASP A 84 -7.44 3.55 -36.60
CA ASP A 84 -6.79 4.61 -35.83
C ASP A 84 -7.35 4.65 -34.40
N VAL A 85 -6.50 4.98 -33.42
CA VAL A 85 -6.93 5.15 -32.04
C VAL A 85 -7.95 6.30 -31.97
N ASP A 86 -9.12 6.03 -31.41
CA ASP A 86 -10.23 6.98 -31.34
C ASP A 86 -10.51 7.47 -29.91
N GLU A 87 -11.43 8.42 -29.76
CA GLU A 87 -11.82 8.94 -28.44
C GLU A 87 -12.37 7.86 -27.48
N LYS A 88 -12.88 6.74 -27.99
CA LYS A 88 -13.39 5.64 -27.16
C LYS A 88 -12.23 4.84 -26.57
N ASP A 89 -11.12 4.69 -27.29
CA ASP A 89 -9.91 4.06 -26.77
C ASP A 89 -9.31 4.91 -25.64
N ALA A 90 -9.26 6.23 -25.81
CA ALA A 90 -8.85 7.16 -24.75
C ALA A 90 -9.78 7.10 -23.52
N SER A 91 -11.10 7.01 -23.74
CA SER A 91 -12.07 6.84 -22.65
C SER A 91 -11.90 5.49 -21.94
N TYR A 92 -11.64 4.42 -22.68
CA TYR A 92 -11.40 3.09 -22.13
C TYR A 92 -10.14 3.07 -21.27
N LEU A 93 -9.06 3.73 -21.71
CA LEU A 93 -7.82 3.84 -20.95
C LEU A 93 -8.05 4.50 -19.58
N LYS A 94 -8.83 5.60 -19.55
CA LYS A 94 -9.19 6.29 -18.29
C LYS A 94 -10.06 5.43 -17.37
N ASP A 95 -10.98 4.65 -17.92
CA ASP A 95 -11.79 3.73 -17.12
C ASP A 95 -10.94 2.60 -16.51
N VAL A 96 -9.96 2.09 -17.27
CA VAL A 96 -8.99 1.12 -16.78
C VAL A 96 -8.13 1.72 -15.68
N GLU A 97 -7.58 2.91 -15.88
CA GLU A 97 -6.81 3.65 -14.87
C GLU A 97 -7.58 3.76 -13.56
N LYS A 98 -8.82 4.26 -13.62
CA LYS A 98 -9.66 4.46 -12.45
C LYS A 98 -9.94 3.15 -11.71
N LYS A 99 -10.20 2.06 -12.43
CA LYS A 99 -10.41 0.74 -11.85
C LYS A 99 -9.16 0.22 -11.18
N VAL A 100 -8.01 0.34 -11.84
CA VAL A 100 -6.73 -0.13 -11.31
C VAL A 100 -6.36 0.62 -10.03
N ILE A 101 -6.42 1.95 -10.05
CA ILE A 101 -6.12 2.79 -8.87
C ILE A 101 -7.09 2.45 -7.73
N GLY A 102 -8.39 2.38 -8.00
CA GLY A 102 -9.39 2.07 -6.98
C GLY A 102 -9.20 0.69 -6.35
N LEU A 103 -8.86 -0.34 -7.15
CA LEU A 103 -8.55 -1.67 -6.63
C LEU A 103 -7.28 -1.69 -5.79
N TYR A 104 -6.26 -0.91 -6.17
CA TYR A 104 -5.02 -0.80 -5.39
C TYR A 104 -5.23 -0.10 -4.05
N GLU A 105 -6.01 0.98 -4.01
CA GLU A 105 -6.38 1.66 -2.77
C GLU A 105 -7.18 0.74 -1.84
N GLN A 106 -8.19 0.04 -2.37
CA GLN A 106 -8.96 -0.95 -1.61
C GLN A 106 -8.07 -2.06 -1.06
N ARG A 107 -7.17 -2.60 -1.88
CA ARG A 107 -6.22 -3.62 -1.45
C ARG A 107 -5.32 -3.11 -0.33
N SER A 108 -4.79 -1.89 -0.45
CA SER A 108 -3.94 -1.29 0.60
C SER A 108 -4.71 -1.16 1.90
N SER A 109 -5.91 -0.57 1.86
CA SER A 109 -6.75 -0.41 3.05
C SER A 109 -7.11 -1.73 3.71
N LEU A 110 -7.40 -2.77 2.92
CA LEU A 110 -7.71 -4.10 3.46
C LEU A 110 -6.46 -4.76 4.09
N LEU A 111 -5.28 -4.59 3.49
CA LEU A 111 -4.03 -5.08 4.07
C LEU A 111 -3.70 -4.37 5.38
N ASP A 112 -3.89 -3.05 5.45
CA ASP A 112 -3.68 -2.27 6.67
C ASP A 112 -4.66 -2.71 7.77
N GLN A 113 -5.94 -2.88 7.44
CA GLN A 113 -6.94 -3.41 8.37
C GLN A 113 -6.56 -4.81 8.86
N LYS A 114 -6.14 -5.70 7.96
CA LYS A 114 -5.68 -7.04 8.33
C LYS A 114 -4.48 -6.99 9.28
N ALA A 115 -3.49 -6.14 9.01
CA ALA A 115 -2.32 -5.99 9.87
C ALA A 115 -2.69 -5.47 11.28
N VAL A 116 -3.63 -4.53 11.37
CA VAL A 116 -4.17 -4.04 12.65
C VAL A 116 -4.90 -5.16 13.39
N CYS A 117 -5.73 -5.94 12.70
CA CYS A 117 -6.46 -7.06 13.30
C CYS A 117 -5.52 -8.18 13.77
N GLU A 118 -4.51 -8.55 12.98
CA GLU A 118 -3.49 -9.56 13.34
C GLU A 118 -2.67 -9.11 14.55
N GLY A 119 -2.19 -7.86 14.56
CA GLY A 119 -1.50 -7.28 15.70
C GLY A 119 -2.39 -7.16 16.94
N GLY A 120 -3.69 -6.92 16.75
CA GLY A 120 -4.70 -6.99 17.81
C GLY A 120 -4.79 -8.39 18.40
N ILE A 121 -4.97 -9.43 17.58
CA ILE A 121 -5.07 -10.83 18.03
C ILE A 121 -3.86 -11.24 18.87
N GLU A 122 -2.65 -10.91 18.43
CA GLU A 122 -1.42 -11.25 19.16
C GLU A 122 -1.45 -10.63 20.57
N LYS A 123 -1.79 -9.34 20.65
CA LYS A 123 -1.92 -8.61 21.92
C LYS A 123 -3.01 -9.18 22.81
N TYR A 124 -4.19 -9.48 22.26
CA TYR A 124 -5.29 -10.11 23.00
C TYR A 124 -4.93 -11.48 23.55
N SER A 125 -4.07 -12.24 22.85
CA SER A 125 -3.62 -13.56 23.30
C SER A 125 -2.90 -13.50 24.66
N HIS A 126 -2.24 -12.39 24.99
CA HIS A 126 -1.59 -12.19 26.29
C HIS A 126 -2.58 -12.00 27.45
N PHE A 127 -3.83 -11.64 27.16
CA PHE A 127 -4.91 -11.46 28.15
C PHE A 127 -5.84 -12.67 28.22
N LYS A 128 -5.53 -13.76 27.50
CA LYS A 128 -6.32 -14.99 27.53
C LYS A 128 -6.29 -15.63 28.92
N GLY A 129 -7.44 -16.10 29.41
CA GLY A 129 -7.57 -16.70 30.74
C GLY A 129 -7.89 -15.72 31.88
N LEU A 130 -8.05 -14.41 31.61
CA LEU A 130 -8.56 -13.47 32.61
C LEU A 130 -10.00 -13.79 33.02
N GLY A 131 -10.78 -14.40 32.11
CA GLY A 131 -12.20 -14.72 32.34
C GLY A 131 -13.08 -13.50 32.57
N ILE A 132 -12.61 -12.31 32.19
CA ILE A 132 -13.32 -11.05 32.41
C ILE A 132 -14.03 -10.64 31.12
N ASP A 133 -15.30 -10.25 31.26
CA ASP A 133 -16.10 -9.63 30.21
C ASP A 133 -15.68 -8.16 30.06
N LEU A 134 -15.13 -7.83 28.88
CA LEU A 134 -14.56 -6.52 28.59
C LEU A 134 -15.64 -5.43 28.54
N ASP A 135 -16.89 -5.79 28.21
CA ASP A 135 -18.02 -4.85 28.17
C ASP A 135 -18.46 -4.48 29.59
N GLN A 136 -18.60 -5.48 30.47
CA GLN A 136 -18.92 -5.23 31.88
C GLN A 136 -17.86 -4.39 32.59
N VAL A 137 -16.59 -4.61 32.24
CA VAL A 137 -15.45 -3.82 32.73
C VAL A 137 -15.50 -2.37 32.25
N SER A 138 -15.80 -2.16 30.98
CA SER A 138 -15.93 -0.82 30.41
C SER A 138 -17.08 -0.04 31.06
N GLN A 139 -18.19 -0.74 31.34
CA GLN A 139 -19.40 -0.20 31.96
C GLN A 139 -19.30 -0.01 33.47
N CYS A 140 -18.21 -0.43 34.12
CA CYS A 140 -18.01 -0.20 35.55
C CYS A 140 -17.84 1.30 35.86
N GLU A 141 -18.70 1.80 36.75
CA GLU A 141 -18.73 3.21 37.18
C GLU A 141 -17.68 3.51 38.26
N PHE A 142 -17.46 2.56 39.17
CA PHE A 142 -16.62 2.75 40.36
C PHE A 142 -15.15 2.39 40.16
N VAL A 143 -14.85 1.52 39.20
CA VAL A 143 -13.49 1.03 38.93
C VAL A 143 -13.23 1.10 37.43
N LYS A 144 -12.14 1.75 37.06
CA LYS A 144 -11.61 1.77 35.69
C LYS A 144 -10.46 0.80 35.58
N ILE A 145 -10.43 0.10 34.46
CA ILE A 145 -9.46 -0.96 34.19
C ILE A 145 -8.64 -0.52 32.98
N ARG A 146 -7.32 -0.62 33.12
CA ARG A 146 -6.36 -0.26 32.08
C ARG A 146 -5.55 -1.48 31.72
N PHE A 147 -5.69 -1.92 30.48
CA PHE A 147 -4.90 -3.02 29.91
C PHE A 147 -3.63 -2.45 29.28
N GLY A 148 -2.54 -3.21 29.31
CA GLY A 148 -1.29 -2.77 28.71
C GLY A 148 -0.12 -3.65 29.12
N HIS A 149 1.09 -3.15 28.90
CA HIS A 149 2.31 -3.81 29.34
C HIS A 149 3.21 -2.86 30.14
N MET A 150 4.09 -3.48 30.91
CA MET A 150 5.07 -2.80 31.75
C MET A 150 6.41 -3.53 31.71
N PRO A 151 7.55 -2.82 31.62
CA PRO A 151 8.86 -3.45 31.71
C PRO A 151 9.07 -4.21 33.02
N LYS A 152 9.79 -5.34 32.98
CA LYS A 152 10.06 -6.16 34.19
C LYS A 152 10.74 -5.35 35.31
N GLU A 153 11.64 -4.44 34.95
CA GLU A 153 12.32 -3.55 35.90
C GLU A 153 11.34 -2.60 36.62
N SER A 154 10.32 -2.12 35.91
CA SER A 154 9.28 -1.25 36.47
C SER A 154 8.33 -2.03 37.39
N TYR A 155 8.05 -3.29 37.09
CA TYR A 155 7.24 -4.14 37.96
C TYR A 155 7.92 -4.44 39.30
N GLU A 156 9.25 -4.61 39.32
CA GLU A 156 10.01 -4.71 40.57
C GLU A 156 9.94 -3.40 41.38
N LYS A 157 10.00 -2.24 40.72
CA LYS A 157 9.79 -0.94 41.39
C LYS A 157 8.39 -0.81 41.97
N LEU A 158 7.36 -1.27 41.25
CA LEU A 158 5.98 -1.31 41.74
C LEU A 158 5.88 -2.08 43.06
N LYS A 159 6.42 -3.30 43.11
CA LYS A 159 6.41 -4.17 44.30
C LYS A 159 7.18 -3.60 45.49
N THR A 160 8.21 -2.79 45.23
CA THR A 160 9.12 -2.32 46.28
C THR A 160 8.71 -0.95 46.82
N VAL A 161 8.33 -0.03 45.92
CA VAL A 161 8.05 1.39 46.25
C VAL A 161 6.59 1.61 46.61
N PHE A 162 5.66 0.88 45.98
CA PHE A 162 4.22 1.07 46.14
C PHE A 162 3.55 -0.05 46.94
N LYS A 163 4.34 -0.84 47.67
CA LYS A 163 3.87 -1.99 48.46
C LYS A 163 2.79 -1.65 49.49
N ASP A 164 2.86 -0.44 50.05
CA ASP A 164 1.95 0.05 51.09
C ASP A 164 0.69 0.73 50.52
N ASN A 165 0.57 0.89 49.19
CA ASN A 165 -0.59 1.53 48.59
C ASN A 165 -1.61 0.48 48.12
N PRO A 166 -2.75 0.29 48.82
CA PRO A 166 -3.72 -0.77 48.51
C PRO A 166 -4.46 -0.56 47.18
N TYR A 167 -4.38 0.64 46.60
CA TYR A 167 -5.05 0.98 45.34
C TYR A 167 -4.17 0.81 44.10
N VAL A 168 -2.89 0.48 44.27
CA VAL A 168 -1.92 0.36 43.19
C VAL A 168 -1.57 -1.12 43.02
N MET A 169 -2.44 -1.85 42.33
CA MET A 169 -2.26 -3.28 42.02
C MET A 169 -2.25 -3.53 40.52
N PHE A 170 -1.18 -4.19 40.06
CA PHE A 170 -1.06 -4.69 38.70
C PHE A 170 -1.24 -6.21 38.69
N TYR A 171 -2.11 -6.70 37.82
CA TYR A 171 -2.37 -8.12 37.64
C TYR A 171 -1.68 -8.63 36.36
N PRO A 172 -0.51 -9.30 36.49
CA PRO A 172 0.18 -9.86 35.33
C PRO A 172 -0.59 -11.07 34.79
N CYS A 173 -0.85 -11.06 33.49
CA CYS A 173 -1.56 -12.12 32.76
C CYS A 173 -0.58 -13.02 32.00
N SER A 174 0.39 -12.38 31.35
CA SER A 174 1.42 -13.03 30.55
C SER A 174 2.74 -12.29 30.73
N GLU A 175 3.84 -12.98 30.43
CA GLU A 175 5.17 -12.36 30.42
C GLU A 175 5.87 -12.63 29.10
N ASP A 176 6.51 -11.59 28.60
CA ASP A 176 7.47 -11.65 27.50
C ASP A 176 8.90 -11.70 28.06
N LYS A 177 9.89 -11.68 27.16
CA LYS A 177 11.31 -11.62 27.56
C LYS A 177 11.64 -10.35 28.33
N THR A 178 11.05 -9.23 27.94
CA THR A 178 11.37 -7.87 28.44
C THR A 178 10.24 -7.25 29.27
N ASP A 179 8.99 -7.66 29.04
CA ASP A 179 7.80 -6.96 29.55
C ASP A 179 6.82 -7.94 30.22
N TYR A 180 6.01 -7.40 31.14
CA TYR A 180 4.83 -8.04 31.70
C TYR A 180 3.57 -7.45 31.07
N TRP A 181 2.71 -8.31 30.55
CA TRP A 181 1.39 -7.94 30.05
C TRP A 181 0.35 -8.15 31.14
N GLY A 182 -0.51 -7.17 31.34
CA GLY A 182 -1.50 -7.24 32.40
C GLY A 182 -2.42 -6.04 32.46
N ALA A 183 -3.23 -6.01 33.51
CA ALA A 183 -4.16 -4.91 33.75
C ALA A 183 -4.00 -4.39 35.18
N TYR A 184 -4.22 -3.09 35.36
CA TYR A 184 -4.41 -2.52 36.69
C TYR A 184 -5.80 -1.96 36.85
N PHE A 185 -6.23 -1.88 38.11
CA PHE A 185 -7.55 -1.45 38.52
C PHE A 185 -7.39 -0.15 39.31
N ALA A 186 -8.10 0.89 38.90
CA ALA A 186 -8.08 2.19 39.55
C ALA A 186 -9.51 2.61 39.90
N PRO A 187 -9.83 2.94 41.17
CA PRO A 187 -11.12 3.53 41.49
C PRO A 187 -11.29 4.87 40.77
N SER A 188 -12.51 5.16 40.31
CA SER A 188 -12.81 6.35 39.48
C SER A 188 -12.40 7.67 40.15
N ASP A 189 -12.53 7.78 41.47
CA ASP A 189 -12.10 8.94 42.26
C ASP A 189 -10.57 9.17 42.25
N LYS A 190 -9.76 8.13 42.02
CA LYS A 190 -8.28 8.21 42.07
C LYS A 190 -7.59 7.82 40.77
N VAL A 191 -8.35 7.68 39.67
CA VAL A 191 -7.81 7.22 38.39
C VAL A 191 -6.66 8.10 37.90
N ASN A 192 -6.75 9.42 38.06
CA ASN A 192 -5.71 10.35 37.61
C ASN A 192 -4.38 10.18 38.38
N GLU A 193 -4.47 9.91 39.69
CA GLU A 193 -3.28 9.71 40.53
C GLU A 193 -2.61 8.37 40.18
N ILE A 194 -3.42 7.32 40.01
CA ILE A 194 -2.95 5.98 39.68
C ILE A 194 -2.39 5.93 38.26
N ASP A 195 -3.07 6.51 37.27
CA ASP A 195 -2.59 6.63 35.88
C ASP A 195 -1.22 7.36 35.86
N GLY A 196 -1.02 8.37 36.70
CA GLY A 196 0.27 9.05 36.85
C GLY A 196 1.38 8.17 37.42
N ILE A 197 1.08 7.31 38.39
CA ILE A 197 2.02 6.32 38.94
C ILE A 197 2.40 5.30 37.88
N PHE A 198 1.42 4.78 37.13
CA PHE A 198 1.68 3.81 36.06
C PHE A 198 2.44 4.43 34.88
N ALA A 199 2.17 5.69 34.54
CA ALA A 199 2.97 6.43 33.55
C ALA A 199 4.43 6.59 33.99
N PHE A 200 4.68 6.88 35.28
CA PHE A 200 6.04 6.91 35.84
C PHE A 200 6.75 5.55 35.76
N LEU A 201 5.99 4.47 35.87
CA LEU A 201 6.48 3.10 35.72
C LEU A 201 6.60 2.64 34.26
N LEU A 202 6.51 3.56 33.28
CA LEU A 202 6.59 3.24 31.85
C LEU A 202 5.54 2.21 31.43
N PHE A 203 4.35 2.28 32.03
CA PHE A 203 3.21 1.50 31.57
C PHE A 203 2.69 2.09 30.25
N GLU A 204 2.60 1.25 29.22
CA GLU A 204 2.00 1.63 27.96
C GLU A 204 0.57 1.11 27.89
N PRO A 205 -0.44 2.01 27.94
CA PRO A 205 -1.83 1.61 27.88
C PRO A 205 -2.19 1.12 26.47
N PHE A 206 -3.00 0.07 26.44
CA PHE A 206 -3.60 -0.49 25.25
C PHE A 206 -5.10 -0.19 25.26
N GLU A 207 -5.58 0.50 24.23
CA GLU A 207 -7.02 0.61 24.00
C GLU A 207 -7.53 -0.74 23.53
N VAL A 208 -8.34 -1.36 24.37
CA VAL A 208 -9.18 -2.48 23.98
C VAL A 208 -10.33 -1.88 23.17
N PRO A 209 -10.40 -2.05 21.83
CA PRO A 209 -11.60 -1.69 21.09
C PRO A 209 -12.80 -2.33 21.78
N GLY A 210 -13.88 -1.54 21.93
CA GLY A 210 -15.10 -1.90 22.66
C GLY A 210 -15.80 -3.09 22.02
N ALA A 211 -15.25 -4.27 22.28
CA ALA A 211 -15.71 -5.53 21.77
C ALA A 211 -16.48 -6.22 22.89
N ALA A 212 -17.70 -6.63 22.58
CA ALA A 212 -18.61 -7.22 23.54
C ALA A 212 -18.19 -8.67 23.85
N GLY A 213 -18.10 -8.99 25.14
CA GLY A 213 -17.79 -10.33 25.64
C GLY A 213 -16.38 -10.49 26.21
N THR A 214 -15.97 -11.75 26.33
CA THR A 214 -14.66 -12.15 26.86
C THR A 214 -13.55 -11.94 25.83
N VAL A 215 -12.30 -11.82 26.31
CA VAL A 215 -11.11 -11.73 25.45
C VAL A 215 -11.08 -12.84 24.38
N GLU A 216 -11.56 -14.03 24.72
CA GLU A 216 -11.63 -15.18 23.81
C GLU A 216 -12.65 -14.99 22.69
N GLU A 217 -13.84 -14.49 23.00
CA GLU A 217 -14.89 -14.16 22.02
C GLU A 217 -14.45 -13.03 21.10
N VAL A 218 -13.73 -12.03 21.63
CA VAL A 218 -13.18 -10.93 20.83
C VAL A 218 -12.14 -11.44 19.84
N ILE A 219 -11.23 -12.32 20.26
CA ILE A 219 -10.26 -12.95 19.35
C ILE A 219 -10.98 -13.76 18.27
N GLU A 220 -12.05 -14.48 18.61
CA GLU A 220 -12.83 -15.25 17.65
C GLU A 220 -13.57 -14.36 16.65
N GLN A 221 -14.15 -13.25 17.10
CA GLN A 221 -14.77 -12.25 16.23
C GLN A 221 -13.77 -11.57 15.29
N ILE A 222 -12.58 -11.22 15.79
CA ILE A 222 -11.52 -10.63 14.96
C ILE A 222 -11.06 -11.66 13.93
N LYS A 223 -10.87 -12.94 14.30
CA LYS A 223 -10.54 -14.00 13.34
C LYS A 223 -11.59 -14.17 12.26
N LYS A 224 -12.87 -14.18 12.63
CA LYS A 224 -13.99 -14.26 11.69
C LYS A 224 -14.09 -13.04 10.77
N SER A 225 -13.57 -11.90 11.19
CA SER A 225 -13.51 -10.68 10.36
C SER A 225 -12.31 -10.67 9.40
N ILE A 226 -11.29 -11.48 9.67
CA ILE A 226 -10.11 -11.67 8.80
C ILE A 226 -10.36 -12.76 7.74
N GLU A 227 -11.18 -13.78 8.05
CA GLU A 227 -11.68 -14.78 7.08
C GLU A 227 -12.71 -14.22 6.10
#